data_AF-A0A5M3YR54-F1
#
_entry.id   AF-A0A5M3YR54-F1
#
_cell.length_a   1.000
_cell.length_b   1.000
_cell.length_c   1.000
_cell.angle_alpha   90.00
_cell.angle_beta   90.00
_cell.angle_gamma   90.00
#
_symmetry.space_group_name_H-M   'P 1'
#
loop_
_entity.id
_entity.type
_entity.pdbx_description
1 polymer ?
#
loop_
_entity_poly.entity_id
_entity_poly.type
_entity_poly.pdbx_seq_one_letter_code
_entity_poly.pdbx_strand_id
1 'polypeptide(L)'
;MLKAFYKDNRMVPLGLMLLTIIIFIYHFELDRQGPTLPLVPDALVAEPQKDAGSTTRTTTTIKEPEKEAVEKPVHSAVPSKTPSAPSTHHISHAQQQQTPSITGDDIVLVFKSGASAFWKRVPIHLATTLSPARISPDNVLLYSDQAETVGPWEFIDVLANSSEKVRQSQDFVPYLQQQDFDDRQNYAELSNVPGDSPGLSGGWKLDRLKWLPMIKHAGEAKPNAKWYIFNEDDSFVFLRNLERHLEKFNHEEPWYLGSLAWNNGIYFAHGGSGFALSRGAWMKSFGQDPDILEKFESYTVQHSFGDHILGHVLHEYGVEFGETHGDSRFTYGFNPEAHWSTWYEPANWCKPVYSWHHTHGRDVARFYNLEQSWDFEKRGPIRYRDIFNEFVAPYLRERVEWWDNWSSKHDIRSNTAEKAEVPDTVKSADTWRSAWKSVDACEAACKSWAQCVQWSYYEDRCKMDSMMLLGSGIPPGDSRRETSLPWTSGWLKRRVENWECQE
;
A
#
# COMPACT_ATOMS: atom_id res chain seq x y z
N MET A 1 28.25 10.59 -36.96
CA MET A 1 27.51 11.00 -38.17
C MET A 1 26.03 10.78 -37.94
N LEU A 2 25.28 11.82 -37.55
CA LEU A 2 23.84 11.76 -37.27
C LEU A 2 23.05 11.91 -38.58
N LYS A 3 22.18 10.95 -38.89
CA LYS A 3 21.15 11.10 -39.94
C LYS A 3 19.94 11.82 -39.33
N ALA A 4 19.46 12.85 -40.03
CA ALA A 4 18.31 13.65 -39.61
C ALA A 4 16.99 12.84 -39.66
N PHE A 5 16.21 12.95 -38.58
CA PHE A 5 14.94 12.28 -38.27
C PHE A 5 13.77 12.55 -39.24
N TYR A 6 13.93 13.41 -40.25
CA TYR A 6 12.81 13.93 -41.03
C TYR A 6 12.47 13.17 -42.32
N LYS A 7 13.14 12.05 -42.63
CA LYS A 7 12.97 11.37 -43.94
C LYS A 7 11.97 10.21 -43.98
N ASP A 8 11.47 9.70 -42.86
CA ASP A 8 10.65 8.47 -42.87
C ASP A 8 9.13 8.68 -42.69
N ASN A 9 8.64 9.91 -42.47
CA ASN A 9 7.21 10.14 -42.12
C ASN A 9 6.24 10.42 -43.28
N ARG A 10 6.61 10.18 -44.55
CA ARG A 10 5.68 10.42 -45.68
C ARG A 10 4.84 9.21 -46.11
N MET A 11 5.19 7.99 -45.68
CA MET A 11 4.50 6.76 -46.13
C MET A 11 3.49 6.20 -45.12
N VAL A 12 3.68 6.46 -43.83
CA VAL A 12 2.82 5.96 -42.74
C VAL A 12 1.42 6.63 -42.68
N PRO A 13 1.25 7.94 -42.98
CA PRO A 13 -0.06 8.58 -42.82
C PRO A 13 -1.12 8.12 -43.85
N LEU A 14 -0.71 7.75 -45.07
CA LEU A 14 -1.62 7.40 -46.16
C LEU A 14 -2.23 6.00 -45.98
N GLY A 15 -1.44 5.02 -45.53
CA GLY A 15 -1.91 3.65 -45.31
C GLY A 15 -2.95 3.58 -44.19
N LEU A 16 -2.72 4.31 -43.09
CA LEU A 16 -3.67 4.39 -41.98
C LEU A 16 -4.96 5.11 -42.38
N MET A 17 -4.88 6.21 -43.13
CA MET A 17 -6.08 6.90 -43.63
C MET A 17 -6.91 6.02 -44.57
N LEU A 18 -6.28 5.30 -45.50
CA LEU A 18 -6.98 4.39 -46.42
C LEU A 18 -7.65 3.23 -45.67
N LEU A 19 -6.97 2.65 -44.69
CA LEU A 19 -7.53 1.59 -43.85
C LEU A 19 -8.77 2.09 -43.07
N THR A 20 -8.71 3.29 -42.49
CA THR A 20 -9.86 3.86 -41.78
C THR A 20 -11.04 4.16 -42.70
N ILE A 21 -10.80 4.61 -43.94
CA ILE A 21 -11.86 4.86 -44.92
C ILE A 21 -12.52 3.55 -45.36
N ILE A 22 -11.74 2.48 -45.56
CA ILE A 22 -12.27 1.15 -45.92
C ILE A 22 -13.14 0.59 -44.80
N ILE A 23 -12.70 0.68 -43.54
CA ILE A 23 -13.48 0.22 -42.38
C ILE A 23 -14.79 1.02 -42.24
N PHE A 24 -14.74 2.34 -42.51
CA PHE A 24 -15.90 3.22 -42.46
C PHE A 24 -16.95 2.89 -43.54
N ILE A 25 -16.51 2.60 -44.77
CA ILE A 25 -17.40 2.19 -45.87
C ILE A 25 -18.00 0.80 -45.58
N TYR A 26 -17.18 -0.14 -45.10
CA TYR A 26 -17.62 -1.49 -44.76
C TYR A 26 -18.70 -1.51 -43.65
N HIS A 27 -18.62 -0.61 -42.67
CA HIS A 27 -19.65 -0.50 -41.63
C HIS A 27 -20.94 0.19 -42.09
N PHE A 28 -20.90 1.03 -43.13
CA PHE A 28 -22.08 1.74 -43.64
C PHE A 28 -22.84 0.98 -44.74
N GLU A 29 -22.20 0.06 -45.46
CA GLU A 29 -22.85 -0.74 -46.51
C GLU A 29 -23.71 -1.92 -45.99
N LEU A 30 -23.65 -2.22 -44.68
CA LEU A 30 -24.45 -3.30 -44.07
C LEU A 30 -25.80 -2.86 -43.49
N ASP A 31 -26.17 -1.57 -43.55
CA ASP A 31 -27.44 -1.07 -42.98
C ASP A 31 -28.58 -0.91 -44.01
N ARG A 32 -28.54 -1.67 -45.12
CA ARG A 32 -29.67 -1.75 -46.05
C ARG A 32 -29.92 -3.18 -46.51
N GLN A 33 -30.78 -3.87 -45.76
CA GLN A 33 -31.97 -4.59 -46.26
C GLN A 33 -32.56 -5.47 -45.14
N GLY A 34 -33.43 -4.89 -44.31
CA GLY A 34 -34.38 -5.68 -43.51
C GLY A 34 -35.54 -6.13 -44.40
N PRO A 35 -35.91 -7.42 -44.47
CA PRO A 35 -37.04 -7.86 -45.26
C PRO A 35 -38.38 -7.47 -44.59
N THR A 36 -39.28 -6.99 -45.43
CA THR A 36 -40.68 -6.63 -45.14
C THR A 36 -41.50 -7.84 -44.67
N LEU A 37 -42.20 -7.71 -43.54
CA LEU A 37 -43.22 -8.65 -43.03
C LEU A 37 -44.54 -8.52 -43.82
N PRO A 38 -45.21 -9.64 -44.17
CA PRO A 38 -46.65 -9.69 -44.40
C PRO A 38 -47.41 -10.36 -43.23
N LEU A 39 -48.69 -10.00 -43.11
CA LEU A 39 -49.66 -10.36 -42.07
C LEU A 39 -50.05 -11.86 -41.98
N VAL A 40 -50.13 -12.35 -40.74
CA VAL A 40 -50.98 -13.37 -40.02
C VAL A 40 -51.98 -14.24 -40.85
N PRO A 41 -52.15 -15.55 -40.57
CA PRO A 41 -53.19 -16.00 -39.61
C PRO A 41 -52.87 -17.20 -38.69
N ASP A 42 -53.68 -17.29 -37.63
CA ASP A 42 -53.76 -18.25 -36.51
C ASP A 42 -53.67 -19.75 -36.84
N ALA A 43 -52.95 -20.53 -36.01
CA ALA A 43 -53.35 -21.88 -35.59
C ALA A 43 -52.47 -22.49 -34.47
N LEU A 44 -53.12 -22.79 -33.35
CA LEU A 44 -53.05 -24.04 -32.55
C LEU A 44 -51.83 -24.36 -31.65
N VAL A 45 -52.05 -24.11 -30.34
CA VAL A 45 -52.09 -25.10 -29.22
C VAL A 45 -50.97 -26.16 -29.14
N ALA A 46 -50.16 -26.11 -28.08
CA ALA A 46 -50.08 -27.13 -27.00
C ALA A 46 -48.78 -27.00 -26.17
N GLU A 47 -48.95 -27.17 -24.85
CA GLU A 47 -47.93 -27.17 -23.79
C GLU A 47 -47.40 -28.62 -23.55
N PRO A 48 -46.59 -28.94 -22.50
CA PRO A 48 -45.25 -29.54 -22.64
C PRO A 48 -45.10 -30.97 -22.02
N GLN A 49 -44.00 -31.70 -22.29
CA GLN A 49 -43.43 -32.76 -21.43
C GLN A 49 -42.12 -33.33 -22.05
N LYS A 50 -40.97 -33.31 -21.34
CA LYS A 50 -40.36 -34.33 -20.43
C LYS A 50 -39.69 -35.56 -21.09
N ASP A 51 -38.40 -35.66 -20.76
CA ASP A 51 -37.55 -36.82 -20.44
C ASP A 51 -36.96 -37.79 -21.50
N ALA A 52 -35.68 -38.09 -21.21
CA ALA A 52 -34.90 -39.32 -21.39
C ALA A 52 -34.01 -39.51 -22.64
N GLY A 53 -32.72 -39.79 -22.37
CA GLY A 53 -32.03 -40.93 -23.01
C GLY A 53 -30.75 -40.69 -23.82
N SER A 54 -29.62 -40.47 -23.12
CA SER A 54 -28.29 -41.08 -23.32
C SER A 54 -27.91 -41.80 -24.64
N THR A 55 -26.76 -41.40 -25.24
CA THR A 55 -25.70 -42.34 -25.70
C THR A 55 -24.30 -41.68 -25.87
N THR A 56 -23.45 -41.88 -24.86
CA THR A 56 -22.10 -42.49 -24.86
C THR A 56 -20.96 -42.10 -25.84
N ARG A 57 -19.86 -41.57 -25.24
CA ARG A 57 -18.39 -41.78 -25.41
C ARG A 57 -17.71 -41.47 -26.77
N THR A 58 -16.58 -40.76 -26.78
CA THR A 58 -15.27 -41.34 -26.43
C THR A 58 -14.27 -40.34 -25.81
N THR A 59 -13.58 -40.86 -24.80
CA THR A 59 -12.57 -40.35 -23.87
C THR A 59 -11.17 -40.24 -24.48
N THR A 60 -10.34 -39.28 -24.04
CA THR A 60 -8.99 -39.58 -23.50
C THR A 60 -8.59 -38.54 -22.44
N THR A 61 -8.12 -39.04 -21.29
CA THR A 61 -7.88 -38.37 -20.00
C THR A 61 -6.38 -38.40 -19.66
N ILE A 62 -5.94 -37.59 -18.66
CA ILE A 62 -5.08 -37.90 -17.48
C ILE A 62 -4.01 -36.81 -17.25
N LYS A 63 -3.73 -36.27 -16.06
CA LYS A 63 -4.29 -36.28 -14.68
C LYS A 63 -3.55 -35.20 -13.85
N GLU A 64 -4.24 -34.66 -12.85
CA GLU A 64 -3.69 -34.05 -11.64
C GLU A 64 -4.20 -34.90 -10.44
N PRO A 65 -3.49 -35.04 -9.30
CA PRO A 65 -3.97 -35.84 -8.18
C PRO A 65 -4.74 -35.04 -7.11
N GLU A 66 -5.68 -35.76 -6.51
CA GLU A 66 -6.77 -35.38 -5.60
C GLU A 66 -6.40 -35.09 -4.14
N LYS A 67 -7.36 -34.42 -3.49
CA LYS A 67 -7.61 -34.26 -2.05
C LYS A 67 -8.33 -35.48 -1.45
N GLU A 68 -8.36 -35.61 -0.12
CA GLU A 68 -9.53 -36.05 0.67
C GLU A 68 -9.37 -35.53 2.13
N ALA A 69 -10.23 -34.64 2.67
CA ALA A 69 -11.58 -34.83 3.27
C ALA A 69 -11.51 -35.39 4.72
N VAL A 70 -11.67 -34.59 5.79
CA VAL A 70 -12.89 -34.06 6.47
C VAL A 70 -13.73 -35.11 7.22
N GLU A 71 -13.81 -35.00 8.56
CA GLU A 71 -15.07 -35.18 9.32
C GLU A 71 -15.05 -34.45 10.70
N LYS A 72 -16.25 -34.26 11.25
CA LYS A 72 -16.74 -33.15 12.12
C LYS A 72 -16.87 -33.54 13.63
N PRO A 73 -17.39 -32.65 14.53
CA PRO A 73 -16.94 -32.51 15.93
C PRO A 73 -17.81 -33.23 16.98
N VAL A 74 -17.27 -33.41 18.20
CA VAL A 74 -18.02 -33.86 19.39
C VAL A 74 -17.70 -32.99 20.62
N HIS A 75 -18.75 -32.68 21.38
CA HIS A 75 -18.84 -31.82 22.56
C HIS A 75 -18.12 -32.31 23.84
N SER A 76 -17.66 -31.32 24.62
CA SER A 76 -17.68 -31.14 26.09
C SER A 76 -17.55 -32.32 27.07
N ALA A 77 -16.52 -32.27 27.93
CA ALA A 77 -16.58 -32.75 29.33
C ALA A 77 -15.60 -31.99 30.25
N VAL A 78 -16.09 -31.69 31.46
CA VAL A 78 -15.54 -30.90 32.59
C VAL A 78 -14.54 -31.75 33.44
N PRO A 79 -13.64 -31.16 34.28
CA PRO A 79 -12.35 -31.72 34.62
C PRO A 79 -12.32 -32.55 35.92
N SER A 80 -11.31 -33.43 36.05
CA SER A 80 -10.98 -34.14 37.29
C SER A 80 -9.61 -33.74 37.83
N LYS A 81 -9.60 -33.47 39.14
CA LYS A 81 -8.46 -33.04 39.98
C LYS A 81 -7.54 -34.22 40.34
N THR A 82 -6.37 -33.85 40.90
CA THR A 82 -5.55 -34.53 41.95
C THR A 82 -4.17 -35.00 41.45
N PRO A 83 -3.08 -34.97 42.26
CA PRO A 83 -2.54 -33.89 43.10
C PRO A 83 -1.02 -33.63 42.85
N SER A 84 -0.56 -32.50 43.37
CA SER A 84 0.80 -31.97 43.31
C SER A 84 1.85 -32.77 44.10
N ALA A 85 3.10 -32.79 43.61
CA ALA A 85 4.31 -33.01 44.41
C ALA A 85 5.39 -31.99 44.01
N PRO A 86 6.25 -31.54 44.95
CA PRO A 86 6.93 -30.25 44.87
C PRO A 86 8.35 -30.37 44.30
N SER A 87 8.70 -29.50 43.35
CA SER A 87 10.08 -29.35 42.87
C SER A 87 10.50 -27.89 42.94
N THR A 88 11.26 -27.60 43.99
CA THR A 88 12.19 -26.49 44.21
C THR A 88 12.43 -25.56 43.02
N HIS A 89 11.89 -24.34 43.09
CA HIS A 89 12.31 -23.23 42.25
C HIS A 89 13.69 -22.73 42.71
N HIS A 90 14.71 -23.00 41.90
CA HIS A 90 15.92 -22.19 41.89
C HIS A 90 15.53 -20.80 41.37
N ILE A 91 15.52 -19.81 42.25
CA ILE A 91 15.47 -18.40 41.88
C ILE A 91 16.84 -18.09 41.24
N SER A 92 16.94 -18.19 39.93
CA SER A 92 17.96 -17.41 39.21
C SER A 92 17.45 -15.98 39.14
N HIS A 93 18.12 -15.08 39.86
CA HIS A 93 18.03 -13.67 39.55
C HIS A 93 18.62 -13.48 38.14
N ALA A 94 17.77 -13.59 37.13
CA ALA A 94 18.06 -13.01 35.83
C ALA A 94 18.15 -11.50 36.05
N GLN A 95 19.37 -10.99 36.20
CA GLN A 95 19.64 -9.57 36.03
C GLN A 95 19.06 -9.18 34.67
N GLN A 96 17.99 -8.39 34.69
CA GLN A 96 17.55 -7.65 33.52
C GLN A 96 18.74 -6.78 33.11
N GLN A 97 19.50 -7.23 32.10
CA GLN A 97 20.37 -6.34 31.38
C GLN A 97 19.47 -5.26 30.80
N GLN A 98 19.53 -4.06 31.38
CA GLN A 98 19.04 -2.86 30.71
C GLN A 98 19.82 -2.78 29.41
N THR A 99 19.18 -3.14 28.30
CA THR A 99 19.66 -2.76 26.97
C THR A 99 19.85 -1.26 26.98
N PRO A 100 21.00 -0.73 26.54
CA PRO A 100 21.19 0.71 26.45
C PRO A 100 20.08 1.28 25.57
N SER A 101 19.36 2.30 26.07
CA SER A 101 18.33 2.99 25.30
C SER A 101 18.93 3.50 24.00
N ILE A 102 18.23 3.30 22.87
CA ILE A 102 18.66 3.82 21.58
C ILE A 102 18.58 5.35 21.66
N THR A 103 19.71 6.01 21.41
CA THR A 103 19.76 7.47 21.33
C THR A 103 19.66 7.91 19.86
N GLY A 104 19.37 9.19 19.62
CA GLY A 104 19.32 9.73 18.25
C GLY A 104 20.64 9.56 17.48
N ASP A 105 21.76 9.36 18.19
CA ASP A 105 23.10 9.11 17.62
C ASP A 105 23.31 7.66 17.15
N ASP A 106 22.45 6.74 17.58
CA ASP A 106 22.50 5.33 17.22
C ASP A 106 21.77 5.03 15.90
N ILE A 107 21.00 5.97 15.38
CA ILE A 107 20.16 5.79 14.21
C ILE A 107 20.58 6.72 13.08
N VAL A 108 20.33 6.30 11.85
CA VAL A 108 20.47 7.15 10.66
C VAL A 108 19.13 7.18 9.93
N LEU A 109 18.59 8.37 9.69
CA LEU A 109 17.45 8.55 8.81
C LEU A 109 17.96 8.66 7.37
N VAL A 110 17.61 7.67 6.57
CA VAL A 110 17.85 7.64 5.14
C VAL A 110 16.59 8.11 4.42
N PHE A 111 16.66 9.27 3.78
CA PHE A 111 15.54 9.88 3.07
C PHE A 111 15.77 9.81 1.56
N LYS A 112 14.80 9.28 0.81
CA LYS A 112 14.87 9.11 -0.65
C LYS A 112 13.80 9.96 -1.35
N SER A 113 14.19 10.64 -2.42
CA SER A 113 13.32 11.38 -3.33
C SER A 113 13.70 11.10 -4.80
N GLY A 114 13.01 11.72 -5.76
CA GLY A 114 13.46 11.81 -7.15
C GLY A 114 13.16 13.17 -7.77
N ALA A 115 13.89 13.53 -8.82
CA ALA A 115 13.81 14.81 -9.52
C ALA A 115 12.39 15.14 -9.99
N SER A 116 11.59 14.13 -10.40
CA SER A 116 10.21 14.37 -10.86
C SER A 116 9.20 14.70 -9.74
N ALA A 117 9.60 14.63 -8.48
CA ALA A 117 8.74 14.88 -7.32
C ALA A 117 9.37 15.81 -6.28
N PHE A 118 10.65 16.15 -6.45
CA PHE A 118 11.49 16.78 -5.45
C PHE A 118 10.87 18.08 -4.93
N TRP A 119 10.61 19.05 -5.80
CA TRP A 119 10.12 20.37 -5.42
C TRP A 119 8.67 20.35 -4.90
N LYS A 120 7.92 19.29 -5.20
CA LYS A 120 6.55 19.12 -4.71
C LYS A 120 6.48 18.47 -3.33
N ARG A 121 7.40 17.55 -3.04
CA ARG A 121 7.32 16.65 -1.89
C ARG A 121 8.38 16.92 -0.83
N VAL A 122 9.59 17.29 -1.21
CA VAL A 122 10.71 17.49 -0.27
C VAL A 122 10.58 18.73 0.63
N PRO A 123 10.13 19.91 0.16
CA PRO A 123 10.20 21.13 0.98
C PRO A 123 9.52 21.05 2.34
N ILE A 124 8.42 20.30 2.45
CA ILE A 124 7.75 20.11 3.74
C ILE A 124 8.62 19.31 4.72
N HIS A 125 9.36 18.30 4.24
CA HIS A 125 10.22 17.45 5.07
C HIS A 125 11.41 18.22 5.63
N LEU A 126 11.98 19.16 4.87
CA LEU A 126 13.08 20.03 5.32
C LEU A 126 12.72 20.82 6.60
N ALA A 127 11.45 21.24 6.72
CA ALA A 127 10.94 21.98 7.87
C ALA A 127 10.36 21.09 8.99
N THR A 128 10.16 19.79 8.73
CA THR A 128 9.43 18.89 9.62
C THR A 128 10.21 17.59 9.87
N THR A 129 10.11 16.61 8.97
CA THR A 129 10.72 15.29 9.11
C THR A 129 12.22 15.35 9.42
N LEU A 130 12.94 16.27 8.78
CA LEU A 130 14.38 16.47 8.93
C LEU A 130 14.74 17.53 9.99
N SER A 131 13.76 18.05 10.72
CA SER A 131 13.99 19.08 11.74
C SER A 131 15.04 18.61 12.76
N PRO A 132 16.02 19.47 13.13
CA PRO A 132 16.98 19.19 14.20
C PRO A 132 16.34 18.87 15.56
N ALA A 133 15.05 19.23 15.76
CA ALA A 133 14.29 18.84 16.94
C ALA A 133 13.95 17.33 16.98
N ARG A 134 14.05 16.63 15.84
CA ARG A 134 13.77 15.20 15.72
C ARG A 134 15.03 14.37 15.62
N ILE A 135 15.97 14.81 14.79
CA ILE A 135 17.19 14.06 14.47
C ILE A 135 18.35 15.02 14.22
N SER A 136 19.55 14.65 14.66
CA SER A 136 20.77 15.39 14.33
C SER A 136 20.94 15.44 12.81
N PRO A 137 21.26 16.60 12.21
CA PRO A 137 21.62 16.68 10.79
C PRO A 137 22.75 15.73 10.39
N ASP A 138 23.68 15.43 11.31
CA ASP A 138 24.77 14.48 11.08
C ASP A 138 24.27 13.03 10.95
N ASN A 139 23.04 12.74 11.36
CA ASN A 139 22.43 11.40 11.31
C ASN A 139 21.40 11.29 10.18
N VAL A 140 21.47 12.19 9.20
CA VAL A 140 20.59 12.20 8.03
C VAL A 140 21.43 11.93 6.78
N LEU A 141 20.93 11.05 5.91
CA LEU A 141 21.45 10.86 4.56
C LEU A 141 20.32 11.08 3.56
N LEU A 142 20.52 12.00 2.62
CA LEU A 142 19.50 12.39 1.65
C LEU A 142 19.92 11.91 0.25
N TYR A 143 19.04 11.20 -0.43
CA TYR A 143 19.31 10.60 -1.74
C TYR A 143 18.27 11.02 -2.77
N SER A 144 18.74 11.18 -4.01
CA SER A 144 17.96 11.48 -5.19
C SER A 144 18.60 10.81 -6.43
N ASP A 145 17.95 10.93 -7.58
CA ASP A 145 18.51 10.68 -8.93
C ASP A 145 19.04 11.97 -9.59
N GLN A 146 19.13 13.06 -8.84
CA GLN A 146 19.72 14.32 -9.25
C GLN A 146 20.41 14.95 -8.03
N ALA A 147 21.64 15.42 -8.22
CA ALA A 147 22.35 16.11 -7.17
C ALA A 147 21.65 17.45 -6.91
N GLU A 148 21.25 17.69 -5.67
CA GLU A 148 20.54 18.91 -5.31
C GLU A 148 20.96 19.49 -3.97
N THR A 149 20.78 20.79 -3.81
CA THR A 149 21.06 21.48 -2.54
C THR A 149 19.96 22.47 -2.21
N VAL A 150 19.35 22.31 -1.03
CA VAL A 150 18.33 23.23 -0.51
C VAL A 150 18.73 23.73 0.87
N GLY A 151 19.26 24.95 0.93
CA GLY A 151 19.78 25.51 2.17
C GLY A 151 20.94 24.64 2.71
N PRO A 152 20.85 24.09 3.94
CA PRO A 152 21.89 23.21 4.50
C PRO A 152 21.77 21.74 4.06
N TRP A 153 20.76 21.41 3.26
CA TRP A 153 20.43 20.02 2.91
C TRP A 153 21.02 19.64 1.55
N GLU A 154 21.94 18.70 1.53
CA GLU A 154 22.58 18.16 0.33
C GLU A 154 22.00 16.79 -0.01
N PHE A 155 21.46 16.65 -1.23
CA PHE A 155 20.94 15.40 -1.77
C PHE A 155 21.97 14.76 -2.69
N ILE A 156 22.33 13.52 -2.36
CA ILE A 156 23.31 12.73 -3.10
C ILE A 156 22.63 12.12 -4.33
N ASP A 157 23.17 12.37 -5.52
CA ASP A 157 22.84 11.62 -6.72
C ASP A 157 23.40 10.19 -6.59
N VAL A 158 22.53 9.26 -6.21
CA VAL A 158 22.92 7.87 -5.99
C VAL A 158 23.18 7.11 -7.30
N LEU A 159 22.80 7.70 -8.44
CA LEU A 159 22.92 7.11 -9.77
C LEU A 159 24.06 7.71 -10.60
N ALA A 160 24.73 8.77 -10.13
CA ALA A 160 25.84 9.43 -10.82
C ALA A 160 26.93 8.47 -11.32
N ASN A 161 27.25 7.46 -10.51
CA ASN A 161 28.30 6.47 -10.79
C ASN A 161 27.74 5.13 -11.30
N SER A 162 26.56 5.13 -11.92
CA SER A 162 25.96 3.93 -12.52
C SER A 162 26.86 3.32 -13.60
N SER A 163 26.88 1.99 -13.69
CA SER A 163 27.66 1.28 -14.71
C SER A 163 27.19 1.60 -16.13
N GLU A 164 28.03 1.32 -17.13
CA GLU A 164 27.66 1.48 -18.53
C GLU A 164 26.42 0.65 -18.90
N LYS A 165 26.29 -0.55 -18.34
CA LYS A 165 25.14 -1.43 -18.61
C LYS A 165 23.84 -0.85 -18.05
N VAL A 166 23.87 -0.26 -16.85
CA VAL A 166 22.70 0.44 -16.29
C VAL A 166 22.38 1.68 -17.12
N ARG A 167 23.39 2.48 -17.49
CA ARG A 167 23.22 3.70 -18.29
C ARG A 167 22.62 3.45 -19.67
N GLN A 168 22.88 2.29 -20.26
CA GLN A 168 22.32 1.86 -21.55
C GLN A 168 20.90 1.26 -21.44
N SER A 169 20.40 1.02 -20.22
CA SER A 169 19.06 0.47 -20.02
C SER A 169 17.96 1.50 -20.32
N GLN A 170 16.80 1.01 -20.75
CA GLN A 170 15.63 1.87 -20.99
C GLN A 170 15.11 2.55 -19.71
N ASP A 171 15.38 1.95 -18.55
CA ASP A 171 14.97 2.46 -17.24
C ASP A 171 15.82 3.67 -16.81
N PHE A 172 16.99 3.89 -17.44
CA PHE A 172 17.87 5.03 -17.18
C PHE A 172 17.57 6.26 -18.07
N VAL A 173 16.70 6.11 -19.07
CA VAL A 173 16.31 7.22 -19.97
C VAL A 173 15.80 8.45 -19.20
N PRO A 174 14.94 8.33 -18.16
CA PRO A 174 14.48 9.49 -17.42
C PRO A 174 15.64 10.28 -16.78
N TYR A 175 16.67 9.61 -16.25
CA TYR A 175 17.86 10.26 -15.68
C TYR A 175 18.60 11.11 -16.70
N LEU A 176 18.80 10.56 -17.91
CA LEU A 176 19.48 11.26 -19.01
C LEU A 176 18.69 12.47 -19.52
N GLN A 177 17.37 12.50 -19.32
CA GLN A 177 16.50 13.59 -19.75
C GLN A 177 16.45 14.75 -18.74
N GLN A 178 16.90 14.58 -17.50
CA GLN A 178 16.86 15.62 -16.47
C GLN A 178 17.61 16.89 -16.90
N GLN A 179 18.86 16.74 -17.39
CA GLN A 179 19.66 17.86 -17.87
C GLN A 179 18.96 18.63 -19.00
N ASP A 180 18.26 17.91 -19.88
CA ASP A 180 17.57 18.47 -21.03
C ASP A 180 16.32 19.29 -20.62
N PHE A 181 15.69 18.92 -19.50
CA PHE A 181 14.64 19.71 -18.85
C PHE A 181 15.21 20.99 -18.26
N ASP A 182 16.28 20.89 -17.47
CA ASP A 182 16.94 22.02 -16.82
C ASP A 182 17.45 23.06 -17.83
N ASP A 183 18.15 22.59 -18.88
CA ASP A 183 18.69 23.43 -19.96
C ASP A 183 17.60 24.21 -20.72
N ARG A 184 16.36 23.71 -20.68
CA ARG A 184 15.20 24.32 -21.34
C ARG A 184 14.26 25.05 -20.40
N GLN A 185 14.63 25.17 -19.13
CA GLN A 185 13.78 25.80 -18.10
C GLN A 185 12.41 25.12 -17.99
N ASN A 186 12.39 23.80 -18.23
CA ASN A 186 11.23 22.95 -17.94
C ASN A 186 11.46 22.28 -16.58
N TYR A 187 10.42 22.23 -15.77
CA TYR A 187 10.46 21.55 -14.48
C TYR A 187 9.95 20.13 -14.63
N ALA A 188 10.60 19.18 -13.94
CA ALA A 188 10.23 17.78 -13.96
C ALA A 188 8.96 17.49 -13.13
N GLU A 189 8.56 18.43 -12.27
CA GLU A 189 7.34 18.36 -11.47
C GLU A 189 6.12 19.00 -12.14
N LEU A 190 4.94 18.52 -11.77
CA LEU A 190 3.67 19.14 -12.11
C LEU A 190 3.10 19.93 -10.92
N SER A 191 3.19 21.25 -11.03
CA SER A 191 2.75 22.27 -10.05
C SER A 191 1.73 23.28 -10.63
N ASN A 192 1.31 23.10 -11.88
CA ASN A 192 0.49 24.01 -12.69
C ASN A 192 1.04 25.45 -12.80
N VAL A 193 2.35 25.62 -12.89
CA VAL A 193 3.04 26.89 -13.19
C VAL A 193 3.71 26.87 -14.57
N PRO A 194 3.98 28.05 -15.17
CA PRO A 194 4.72 28.12 -16.43
C PRO A 194 6.06 27.39 -16.32
N GLY A 195 6.34 26.50 -17.28
CA GLY A 195 7.51 25.62 -17.25
C GLY A 195 7.20 24.20 -16.77
N ASP A 196 6.01 23.95 -16.23
CA ASP A 196 5.60 22.60 -15.89
C ASP A 196 5.25 21.80 -17.14
N SER A 197 5.89 20.65 -17.27
CA SER A 197 5.55 19.62 -18.24
C SER A 197 4.83 18.48 -17.49
N PRO A 198 4.25 17.46 -18.15
CA PRO A 198 3.73 16.25 -17.48
C PRO A 198 4.77 15.45 -16.66
N GLY A 199 5.97 16.00 -16.47
CA GLY A 199 7.13 15.43 -15.83
C GLY A 199 7.86 14.41 -16.70
N LEU A 200 8.94 13.87 -16.16
CA LEU A 200 9.67 12.77 -16.77
C LEU A 200 8.82 11.48 -16.68
N SER A 201 8.43 10.95 -17.83
CA SER A 201 7.70 9.68 -17.87
C SER A 201 8.59 8.54 -17.38
N GLY A 202 8.08 7.68 -16.51
CA GLY A 202 8.83 6.51 -16.04
C GLY A 202 9.75 6.77 -14.85
N GLY A 203 9.54 7.83 -14.06
CA GLY A 203 10.28 8.05 -12.81
C GLY A 203 10.27 6.84 -11.87
N TRP A 204 9.16 6.09 -11.79
CA TRP A 204 9.09 4.83 -11.02
C TRP A 204 10.01 3.72 -11.56
N LYS A 205 10.33 3.73 -12.86
CA LYS A 205 11.30 2.79 -13.45
C LYS A 205 12.72 3.17 -13.05
N LEU A 206 13.04 4.45 -13.06
CA LEU A 206 14.33 4.95 -12.60
C LEU A 206 14.53 4.71 -11.09
N ASP A 207 13.47 4.89 -10.31
CA ASP A 207 13.51 4.77 -8.85
C ASP A 207 14.05 3.42 -8.36
N ARG A 208 13.73 2.32 -9.06
CA ARG A 208 14.21 0.98 -8.69
C ARG A 208 15.74 0.88 -8.64
N LEU A 209 16.45 1.66 -9.48
CA LEU A 209 17.91 1.61 -9.59
C LEU A 209 18.60 2.25 -8.37
N LYS A 210 17.88 3.06 -7.59
CA LYS A 210 18.43 3.78 -6.43
C LYS A 210 18.66 2.86 -5.23
N TRP A 211 17.88 1.79 -5.11
CA TRP A 211 17.76 0.99 -3.89
C TRP A 211 19.09 0.40 -3.42
N LEU A 212 19.69 -0.49 -4.20
CA LEU A 212 20.93 -1.15 -3.81
C LEU A 212 22.10 -0.18 -3.56
N PRO A 213 22.41 0.79 -4.45
CA PRO A 213 23.51 1.72 -4.20
C PRO A 213 23.23 2.63 -2.99
N MET A 214 21.98 3.00 -2.72
CA MET A 214 21.60 3.75 -1.51
C MET A 214 21.85 2.94 -0.24
N ILE A 215 21.44 1.67 -0.18
CA ILE A 215 21.68 0.83 1.02
C ILE A 215 23.19 0.63 1.23
N LYS A 216 23.94 0.37 0.15
CA LYS A 216 25.39 0.22 0.22
C LYS A 216 26.05 1.49 0.79
N HIS A 217 25.79 2.64 0.17
CA HIS A 217 26.37 3.91 0.58
C HIS A 217 25.98 4.27 2.02
N ALA A 218 24.73 4.04 2.43
CA ALA A 218 24.28 4.40 3.78
C ALA A 218 25.12 3.73 4.88
N GLY A 219 25.44 2.44 4.74
CA GLY A 219 26.22 1.74 5.76
C GLY A 219 27.73 1.96 5.70
N GLU A 220 28.25 2.31 4.53
CA GLU A 220 29.64 2.79 4.35
C GLU A 220 29.84 4.18 4.96
N ALA A 221 28.88 5.09 4.72
CA ALA A 221 28.94 6.47 5.18
C ALA A 221 28.72 6.60 6.70
N LYS A 222 27.95 5.68 7.30
CA LYS A 222 27.63 5.69 8.74
C LYS A 222 27.96 4.36 9.40
N PRO A 223 29.26 4.03 9.53
CA PRO A 223 29.71 2.72 10.01
C PRO A 223 29.40 2.44 11.48
N ASN A 224 29.01 3.45 12.26
CA ASN A 224 28.73 3.28 13.69
C ASN A 224 27.22 3.26 13.99
N ALA A 225 26.37 3.44 12.99
CA ALA A 225 24.92 3.40 13.17
C ALA A 225 24.46 1.99 13.56
N LYS A 226 23.60 1.90 14.58
CA LYS A 226 22.93 0.65 14.97
C LYS A 226 21.78 0.33 14.03
N TRP A 227 21.06 1.36 13.56
CA TRP A 227 19.90 1.23 12.69
C TRP A 227 19.91 2.26 11.56
N TYR A 228 19.49 1.81 10.38
CA TYR A 228 19.18 2.66 9.24
C TYR A 228 17.66 2.65 9.04
N ILE A 229 17.02 3.80 9.15
CA ILE A 229 15.58 3.98 9.00
C ILE A 229 15.34 4.67 7.66
N PHE A 230 14.63 4.00 6.77
CA PHE A 230 14.38 4.48 5.41
C PHE A 230 13.00 5.12 5.31
N ASN A 231 12.94 6.30 4.69
CA ASN A 231 11.74 7.10 4.50
C ASN A 231 11.72 7.64 3.05
N GLU A 232 10.56 7.58 2.39
CA GLU A 232 10.34 8.21 1.07
C GLU A 232 9.65 9.57 1.17
N ASP A 233 9.65 10.34 0.09
CA ASP A 233 9.15 11.73 0.03
C ASP A 233 7.62 11.90 0.12
N ASP A 234 6.84 10.82 0.10
CA ASP A 234 5.40 10.82 0.36
C ASP A 234 5.02 10.07 1.64
N SER A 235 5.98 9.96 2.57
CA SER A 235 5.83 9.18 3.80
C SER A 235 6.27 9.93 5.04
N PHE A 236 5.70 9.58 6.18
CA PHE A 236 6.13 10.10 7.47
C PHE A 236 6.37 8.97 8.46
N VAL A 237 7.60 8.86 8.98
CA VAL A 237 7.95 7.95 10.08
C VAL A 237 7.88 8.70 11.40
N PHE A 238 7.11 8.19 12.37
CA PHE A 238 7.12 8.62 13.77
C PHE A 238 8.39 8.08 14.45
N LEU A 239 9.49 8.83 14.30
CA LEU A 239 10.84 8.40 14.67
C LEU A 239 10.92 7.97 16.13
N ARG A 240 10.34 8.75 17.05
CA ARG A 240 10.38 8.46 18.48
C ARG A 240 9.60 7.20 18.86
N ASN A 241 8.53 6.91 18.13
CA ASN A 241 7.76 5.68 18.28
C ASN A 241 8.56 4.46 17.79
N LEU A 242 9.24 4.61 16.65
CA LEU A 242 10.04 3.56 16.05
C LEU A 242 11.29 3.26 16.88
N GLU A 243 12.00 4.27 17.40
CA GLU A 243 13.15 4.11 18.32
C GLU A 243 12.81 3.17 19.49
N ARG A 244 11.70 3.41 20.20
CA ARG A 244 11.23 2.56 21.31
C ARG A 244 10.91 1.13 20.89
N HIS A 245 10.55 0.91 19.62
CA HIS A 245 10.33 -0.43 19.10
C HIS A 245 11.64 -1.13 18.81
N LEU A 246 12.59 -0.42 18.19
CA LEU A 246 13.91 -0.93 17.84
C LEU A 246 14.75 -1.31 19.08
N GLU A 247 14.51 -0.68 20.25
CA GLU A 247 15.16 -1.02 21.53
C GLU A 247 14.96 -2.48 21.98
N LYS A 248 13.95 -3.15 21.44
CA LYS A 248 13.64 -4.55 21.76
C LYS A 248 14.54 -5.54 21.00
N PHE A 249 15.28 -5.07 20.01
CA PHE A 249 16.04 -5.91 19.09
C PHE A 249 17.54 -5.68 19.28
N ASN A 250 18.32 -6.77 19.27
CA ASN A 250 19.77 -6.66 19.20
C ASN A 250 20.18 -6.20 17.80
N HIS A 251 20.71 -4.99 17.66
CA HIS A 251 21.09 -4.41 16.37
C HIS A 251 22.26 -5.13 15.68
N GLU A 252 23.00 -5.98 16.39
CA GLU A 252 24.06 -6.82 15.82
C GLU A 252 23.50 -8.06 15.10
N GLU A 253 22.24 -8.42 15.35
CA GLU A 253 21.52 -9.47 14.63
C GLU A 253 20.89 -8.92 13.33
N PRO A 254 20.65 -9.77 12.32
CA PRO A 254 20.23 -9.34 10.99
C PRO A 254 18.73 -9.04 10.87
N TRP A 255 18.28 -7.96 11.50
CA TRP A 255 16.89 -7.48 11.41
C TRP A 255 16.61 -6.64 10.16
N TYR A 256 15.53 -6.99 9.46
CA TYR A 256 14.89 -6.23 8.40
C TYR A 256 13.39 -6.07 8.69
N LEU A 257 13.00 -4.87 9.13
CA LEU A 257 11.68 -4.60 9.72
C LEU A 257 10.91 -3.59 8.88
N GLY A 258 9.63 -3.86 8.58
CA GLY A 258 8.80 -2.91 7.83
C GLY A 258 7.38 -3.42 7.62
N SER A 259 6.64 -2.79 6.72
CA SER A 259 5.31 -3.27 6.31
C SER A 259 5.45 -4.46 5.38
N LEU A 260 4.71 -5.54 5.62
CA LEU A 260 4.75 -6.73 4.78
C LEU A 260 4.35 -6.42 3.33
N ALA A 261 5.22 -6.79 2.40
CA ALA A 261 4.91 -7.01 0.99
C ALA A 261 5.37 -8.41 0.58
N TRP A 262 4.76 -8.94 -0.47
CA TRP A 262 5.08 -10.27 -0.99
C TRP A 262 5.04 -10.28 -2.51
N ASN A 263 6.07 -10.85 -3.11
CA ASN A 263 6.16 -11.07 -4.55
C ASN A 263 7.09 -12.26 -4.83
N ASN A 264 6.74 -13.09 -5.82
CA ASN A 264 7.56 -14.22 -6.27
C ASN A 264 8.13 -15.11 -5.14
N GLY A 265 7.35 -15.36 -4.09
CA GLY A 265 7.77 -16.22 -2.97
C GLY A 265 8.64 -15.53 -1.91
N ILE A 266 8.94 -14.23 -2.06
CA ILE A 266 9.79 -13.47 -1.16
C ILE A 266 8.94 -12.46 -0.37
N TYR A 267 9.13 -12.43 0.93
CA TYR A 267 8.59 -11.39 1.81
C TYR A 267 9.61 -10.27 1.98
N PHE A 268 9.15 -9.02 1.93
CA PHE A 268 10.01 -7.86 2.03
C PHE A 268 9.27 -6.67 2.64
N ALA A 269 10.02 -5.66 3.08
CA ALA A 269 9.43 -4.41 3.54
C ALA A 269 8.95 -3.58 2.35
N HIS A 270 7.68 -3.20 2.34
CA HIS A 270 7.12 -2.25 1.39
C HIS A 270 7.84 -0.90 1.52
N GLY A 271 8.47 -0.44 0.44
CA GLY A 271 9.39 0.70 0.46
C GLY A 271 8.72 2.01 0.89
N GLY A 272 7.55 2.30 0.34
CA GLY A 272 6.78 3.49 0.68
C GLY A 272 6.27 3.50 2.12
N SER A 273 6.16 2.36 2.80
CA SER A 273 5.80 2.38 4.23
C SER A 273 6.97 2.85 5.10
N GLY A 274 8.18 2.98 4.55
CA GLY A 274 9.40 3.02 5.33
C GLY A 274 9.72 1.68 6.01
N PHE A 275 10.97 1.53 6.41
CA PHE A 275 11.49 0.31 7.02
C PHE A 275 12.76 0.60 7.82
N ALA A 276 13.16 -0.35 8.66
CA ALA A 276 14.40 -0.30 9.42
C ALA A 276 15.30 -1.50 9.08
N LEU A 277 16.59 -1.22 8.86
CA LEU A 277 17.63 -2.23 8.65
C LEU A 277 18.65 -2.09 9.79
N SER A 278 18.93 -3.19 10.47
CA SER A 278 19.95 -3.23 11.52
C SER A 278 21.38 -3.18 10.95
N ARG A 279 22.33 -2.79 11.80
CA ARG A 279 23.76 -2.92 11.51
C ARG A 279 24.14 -4.36 11.15
N GLY A 280 23.63 -5.33 11.90
CA GLY A 280 23.85 -6.75 11.66
C GLY A 280 23.39 -7.19 10.28
N ALA A 281 22.21 -6.73 9.85
CA ALA A 281 21.66 -7.06 8.52
C ALA A 281 22.52 -6.46 7.40
N TRP A 282 22.95 -5.21 7.56
CA TRP A 282 23.83 -4.56 6.60
C TRP A 282 25.19 -5.29 6.53
N MET A 283 25.80 -5.62 7.67
CA MET A 283 27.08 -6.33 7.73
C MET A 283 27.00 -7.74 7.11
N LYS A 284 25.90 -8.46 7.31
CA LYS A 284 25.68 -9.80 6.74
C LYS A 284 25.47 -9.78 5.22
N SER A 285 25.06 -8.64 4.66
CA SER A 285 24.77 -8.48 3.23
C SER A 285 25.78 -7.56 2.54
N PHE A 286 25.47 -6.27 2.43
CA PHE A 286 26.29 -5.25 1.75
C PHE A 286 27.71 -5.11 2.35
N GLY A 287 27.87 -5.31 3.66
CA GLY A 287 29.17 -5.26 4.33
C GLY A 287 30.05 -6.49 4.10
N GLN A 288 29.46 -7.62 3.68
CA GLN A 288 30.19 -8.86 3.38
C GLN A 288 30.62 -8.94 1.90
N ASP A 289 29.89 -8.29 0.99
CA ASP A 289 30.10 -8.38 -0.45
C ASP A 289 30.30 -6.99 -1.07
N PRO A 290 31.57 -6.57 -1.34
CA PRO A 290 31.84 -5.27 -1.96
C PRO A 290 31.31 -5.18 -3.40
N ASP A 291 31.10 -6.31 -4.08
CA ASP A 291 30.70 -6.39 -5.49
C ASP A 291 29.18 -6.63 -5.65
N ILE A 292 28.40 -6.52 -4.57
CA ILE A 292 26.96 -6.79 -4.54
C ILE A 292 26.17 -6.01 -5.59
N LEU A 293 26.58 -4.77 -5.91
CA LEU A 293 25.91 -3.97 -6.94
C LEU A 293 26.09 -4.57 -8.33
N GLU A 294 27.31 -5.00 -8.68
CA GLU A 294 27.61 -5.65 -9.96
C GLU A 294 26.89 -7.00 -10.05
N LYS A 295 26.95 -7.79 -8.97
CA LYS A 295 26.32 -9.11 -8.87
C LYS A 295 24.81 -9.07 -9.15
N PHE A 296 24.09 -8.09 -8.60
CA PHE A 296 22.63 -7.97 -8.75
C PHE A 296 22.16 -6.98 -9.81
N GLU A 297 23.07 -6.43 -10.60
CA GLU A 297 22.73 -5.45 -11.63
C GLU A 297 21.73 -6.02 -12.67
N SER A 298 22.00 -7.22 -13.19
CA SER A 298 21.11 -7.88 -14.15
C SER A 298 19.73 -8.17 -13.56
N TYR A 299 19.69 -8.56 -12.29
CA TYR A 299 18.44 -8.81 -11.57
C TYR A 299 17.64 -7.50 -11.43
N THR A 300 18.31 -6.41 -11.06
CA THR A 300 17.71 -5.08 -10.86
C THR A 300 17.03 -4.58 -12.14
N VAL A 301 17.69 -4.73 -13.30
CA VAL A 301 17.13 -4.30 -14.60
C VAL A 301 15.95 -5.17 -15.06
N GLN A 302 15.84 -6.42 -14.58
CA GLN A 302 14.78 -7.36 -15.00
C GLN A 302 13.52 -7.32 -14.13
N HIS A 303 13.57 -6.67 -12.96
CA HIS A 303 12.45 -6.64 -12.01
C HIS A 303 11.87 -5.23 -11.86
N SER A 304 10.58 -5.15 -11.53
CA SER A 304 9.83 -3.89 -11.59
C SER A 304 9.92 -3.01 -10.34
N PHE A 305 10.16 -3.60 -9.16
CA PHE A 305 10.04 -2.91 -7.87
C PHE A 305 11.36 -2.97 -7.08
N GLY A 306 11.87 -1.82 -6.68
CA GLY A 306 13.18 -1.69 -6.02
C GLY A 306 13.24 -2.25 -4.60
N ASP A 307 12.14 -2.14 -3.86
CA ASP A 307 11.97 -2.73 -2.53
C ASP A 307 11.94 -4.27 -2.58
N HIS A 308 11.28 -4.84 -3.60
CA HIS A 308 11.36 -6.28 -3.89
C HIS A 308 12.78 -6.71 -4.24
N ILE A 309 13.51 -5.92 -5.05
CA ILE A 309 14.92 -6.19 -5.38
C ILE A 309 15.76 -6.21 -4.10
N LEU A 310 15.61 -5.22 -3.21
CA LEU A 310 16.28 -5.20 -1.92
C LEU A 310 15.92 -6.43 -1.08
N GLY A 311 14.64 -6.78 -0.99
CA GLY A 311 14.18 -7.96 -0.26
C GLY A 311 14.81 -9.26 -0.75
N HIS A 312 14.89 -9.44 -2.07
CA HIS A 312 15.57 -10.58 -2.68
C HIS A 312 17.06 -10.62 -2.35
N VAL A 313 17.76 -9.49 -2.48
CA VAL A 313 19.18 -9.38 -2.14
C VAL A 313 19.42 -9.71 -0.66
N LEU A 314 18.61 -9.19 0.25
CA LEU A 314 18.74 -9.48 1.68
C LEU A 314 18.51 -10.97 1.97
N HIS A 315 17.49 -11.57 1.36
CA HIS A 315 17.16 -12.99 1.52
C HIS A 315 18.29 -13.91 1.01
N GLU A 316 18.92 -13.59 -0.13
CA GLU A 316 20.09 -14.35 -0.66
C GLU A 316 21.29 -14.36 0.30
N TYR A 317 21.39 -13.39 1.22
CA TYR A 317 22.42 -13.31 2.27
C TYR A 317 21.90 -13.80 3.63
N GLY A 318 20.72 -14.42 3.66
CA GLY A 318 20.09 -14.95 4.87
C GLY A 318 19.65 -13.88 5.86
N VAL A 319 19.32 -12.67 5.39
CA VAL A 319 18.62 -11.65 6.17
C VAL A 319 17.13 -11.81 5.89
N GLU A 320 16.40 -12.35 6.86
CA GLU A 320 14.96 -12.59 6.73
C GLU A 320 14.15 -11.33 7.09
N PHE A 321 13.02 -11.16 6.42
CA PHE A 321 12.06 -10.10 6.75
C PHE A 321 11.26 -10.47 8.01
N GLY A 322 11.15 -9.52 8.94
CA GLY A 322 10.22 -9.61 10.07
C GLY A 322 10.85 -9.41 11.44
N GLU A 323 9.98 -9.37 12.45
CA GLU A 323 10.34 -9.16 13.87
C GLU A 323 10.68 -10.47 14.60
N THR A 324 10.64 -11.60 13.91
CA THR A 324 11.12 -12.88 14.42
C THR A 324 12.06 -13.48 13.39
N HIS A 325 13.01 -14.32 13.81
CA HIS A 325 13.83 -15.15 12.91
C HIS A 325 13.00 -16.27 12.26
N GLY A 326 11.77 -15.98 11.85
CA GLY A 326 10.73 -16.90 11.40
C GLY A 326 9.52 -16.17 10.81
N ASP A 327 8.37 -16.86 10.74
CA ASP A 327 7.18 -16.39 10.04
C ASP A 327 6.46 -15.23 10.77
N SER A 328 6.86 -14.00 10.40
CA SER A 328 6.39 -12.75 11.00
C SER A 328 5.31 -12.08 10.15
N ARG A 329 4.33 -12.84 9.66
CA ARG A 329 3.37 -12.36 8.65
C ARG A 329 2.45 -11.21 9.06
N PHE A 330 2.39 -10.77 10.33
CA PHE A 330 1.52 -9.66 10.72
C PHE A 330 2.05 -8.89 11.94
N THR A 331 2.90 -7.89 11.70
CA THR A 331 3.22 -6.86 12.70
C THR A 331 2.58 -5.54 12.28
N TYR A 332 2.03 -4.82 13.26
CA TYR A 332 1.39 -3.53 13.04
C TYR A 332 2.42 -2.40 13.24
N GLY A 333 2.23 -1.30 12.53
CA GLY A 333 2.91 -0.04 12.80
C GLY A 333 3.48 0.62 11.56
N PHE A 334 4.03 -0.14 10.62
CA PHE A 334 4.36 0.38 9.30
C PHE A 334 3.14 0.26 8.39
N ASN A 335 2.66 1.38 7.84
CA ASN A 335 1.43 1.39 7.06
C ASN A 335 1.70 1.70 5.57
N PRO A 336 1.24 0.83 4.64
CA PRO A 336 1.41 1.04 3.19
C PRO A 336 0.41 2.05 2.60
N GLU A 337 -0.52 2.53 3.42
CA GLU A 337 -1.60 3.42 3.04
C GLU A 337 -1.59 4.67 3.92
N ALA A 338 -2.37 5.69 3.54
CA ALA A 338 -2.54 6.88 4.34
C ALA A 338 -3.48 6.63 5.54
N HIS A 339 -3.36 7.46 6.57
CA HIS A 339 -4.21 7.40 7.77
C HIS A 339 -5.73 7.49 7.50
N TRP A 340 -6.13 8.05 6.35
CA TRP A 340 -7.52 8.17 5.91
C TRP A 340 -7.97 7.03 4.98
N SER A 341 -7.06 6.27 4.38
CA SER A 341 -7.34 5.07 3.56
C SER A 341 -7.09 3.75 4.30
N THR A 342 -6.55 3.79 5.51
CA THR A 342 -6.31 2.61 6.35
C THR A 342 -7.55 2.15 7.13
N TRP A 343 -7.55 0.87 7.48
CA TRP A 343 -8.59 0.23 8.30
C TRP A 343 -8.29 0.43 9.77
N TYR A 344 -9.27 0.85 10.56
CA TYR A 344 -9.22 0.85 12.02
C TYR A 344 -10.17 -0.21 12.56
N GLU A 345 -9.68 -1.04 13.46
CA GLU A 345 -10.42 -2.16 14.04
C GLU A 345 -9.90 -2.51 15.44
N PRO A 346 -10.63 -3.33 16.22
CA PRO A 346 -10.17 -3.73 17.56
C PRO A 346 -8.76 -4.35 17.57
N ALA A 347 -8.38 -5.08 16.50
CA ALA A 347 -7.09 -5.76 16.41
C ALA A 347 -5.89 -4.80 16.35
N ASN A 348 -6.04 -3.65 15.68
CA ASN A 348 -4.96 -2.67 15.51
C ASN A 348 -5.09 -1.45 16.42
N TRP A 349 -6.27 -1.21 17.01
CA TRP A 349 -6.61 -0.02 17.79
C TRP A 349 -5.53 0.42 18.78
N CYS A 350 -4.93 -0.55 19.46
CA CYS A 350 -3.98 -0.35 20.54
C CYS A 350 -2.54 -0.64 20.16
N LYS A 351 -2.28 -0.90 18.88
CA LYS A 351 -0.95 -1.13 18.35
C LYS A 351 -0.26 0.21 18.10
N PRO A 352 1.06 0.28 18.24
CA PRO A 352 1.82 1.49 17.91
C PRO A 352 1.76 1.77 16.41
N VAL A 353 1.94 3.04 16.04
CA VAL A 353 2.07 3.51 14.66
C VAL A 353 3.49 4.00 14.43
N TYR A 354 4.19 3.44 13.47
CA TYR A 354 5.56 3.81 13.10
C TYR A 354 5.60 4.68 11.85
N SER A 355 4.68 4.49 10.91
CA SER A 355 4.66 5.29 9.68
C SER A 355 3.30 5.36 9.00
N TRP A 356 3.18 6.32 8.07
CA TRP A 356 2.12 6.41 7.07
C TRP A 356 2.74 6.68 5.69
N HIS A 357 2.19 6.05 4.65
CA HIS A 357 2.53 6.24 3.24
C HIS A 357 1.42 7.02 2.52
N HIS A 358 1.66 7.43 1.27
CA HIS A 358 0.73 8.24 0.47
C HIS A 358 0.24 9.51 1.20
N THR A 359 1.15 10.11 1.99
CA THR A 359 0.88 11.29 2.80
C THR A 359 1.04 12.55 1.97
N HIS A 360 0.13 13.50 2.18
CA HIS A 360 0.28 14.84 1.61
C HIS A 360 1.12 15.71 2.53
N GLY A 361 1.74 16.78 2.02
CA GLY A 361 2.51 17.70 2.85
C GLY A 361 1.72 18.30 4.02
N ARG A 362 0.40 18.48 3.86
CA ARG A 362 -0.49 18.86 4.97
C ARG A 362 -0.50 17.83 6.09
N ASP A 363 -0.50 16.54 5.76
CA ASP A 363 -0.53 15.46 6.72
C ASP A 363 0.83 15.30 7.39
N VAL A 364 1.93 15.41 6.62
CA VAL A 364 3.30 15.48 7.16
C VAL A 364 3.42 16.57 8.24
N ALA A 365 2.96 17.79 7.95
CA ALA A 365 2.97 18.89 8.92
C ALA A 365 2.17 18.58 10.20
N ARG A 366 1.02 17.92 10.03
CA ARG A 366 0.13 17.53 11.15
C ARG A 366 0.73 16.42 12.00
N PHE A 367 1.31 15.40 11.38
CA PHE A 367 1.99 14.32 12.09
C PHE A 367 3.20 14.82 12.86
N TYR A 368 3.98 15.73 12.26
CA TYR A 368 5.06 16.44 12.94
C TYR A 368 4.56 17.14 14.21
N ASN A 369 3.52 17.96 14.11
CA ASN A 369 2.97 18.68 15.26
C ASN A 369 2.41 17.74 16.35
N LEU A 370 1.78 16.63 15.95
CA LEU A 370 1.33 15.61 16.89
C LEU A 370 2.52 15.01 17.64
N GLU A 371 3.56 14.56 16.93
CA GLU A 371 4.74 13.95 17.54
C GLU A 371 5.46 14.92 18.49
N GLN A 372 5.65 16.18 18.09
CA GLN A 372 6.33 17.19 18.89
C GLN A 372 5.57 17.56 20.18
N SER A 373 4.24 17.48 20.17
CA SER A 373 3.41 17.76 21.34
C SER A 373 3.11 16.52 22.19
N TRP A 374 3.58 15.34 21.78
CA TRP A 374 3.24 14.09 22.43
C TRP A 374 4.08 13.85 23.69
N ASP A 375 3.41 13.67 24.83
CA ASP A 375 4.04 13.27 26.09
C ASP A 375 4.25 11.74 26.11
N PHE A 376 5.36 11.28 25.53
CA PHE A 376 5.69 9.85 25.44
C PHE A 376 5.86 9.17 26.82
N GLU A 377 6.26 9.92 27.85
CA GLU A 377 6.47 9.36 29.19
C GLU A 377 5.15 9.07 29.89
N LYS A 378 4.14 9.95 29.72
CA LYS A 378 2.83 9.74 30.32
C LYS A 378 1.88 8.92 29.46
N ARG A 379 1.95 9.06 28.14
CA ARG A 379 0.98 8.46 27.20
C ARG A 379 1.47 7.18 26.54
N GLY A 380 2.77 6.89 26.64
CA GLY A 380 3.40 5.81 25.90
C GLY A 380 3.51 6.12 24.39
N PRO A 381 3.66 5.10 23.54
CA PRO A 381 3.76 5.30 22.09
C PRO A 381 2.43 5.80 21.50
N ILE A 382 2.51 6.57 20.41
CA ILE A 382 1.34 6.94 19.60
C ILE A 382 0.74 5.66 18.98
N ARG A 383 -0.56 5.44 19.15
CA ARG A 383 -1.27 4.23 18.66
C ARG A 383 -2.27 4.57 17.56
N TYR A 384 -2.83 3.55 16.90
CA TYR A 384 -3.89 3.73 15.91
C TYR A 384 -5.08 4.53 16.47
N ARG A 385 -5.50 4.27 17.72
CA ARG A 385 -6.57 5.05 18.38
C ARG A 385 -6.26 6.56 18.45
N ASP A 386 -4.99 6.92 18.61
CA ASP A 386 -4.58 8.32 18.78
C ASP A 386 -4.61 9.03 17.43
N ILE A 387 -4.09 8.38 16.38
CA ILE A 387 -4.21 8.86 14.99
C ILE A 387 -5.69 8.96 14.58
N PHE A 388 -6.49 7.96 14.92
CA PHE A 388 -7.92 7.94 14.62
C PHE A 388 -8.63 9.14 15.27
N ASN A 389 -8.44 9.33 16.58
CA ASN A 389 -9.11 10.39 17.31
C ASN A 389 -8.70 11.79 16.83
N GLU A 390 -7.43 11.98 16.48
CA GLU A 390 -6.91 13.27 16.03
C GLU A 390 -7.29 13.58 14.57
N PHE A 391 -7.16 12.60 13.67
CA PHE A 391 -7.20 12.85 12.22
C PHE A 391 -8.37 12.23 11.48
N VAL A 392 -9.09 11.27 12.06
CA VAL A 392 -10.22 10.58 11.41
C VAL A 392 -11.55 10.94 12.05
N ALA A 393 -11.68 10.75 13.35
CA ALA A 393 -12.91 10.96 14.12
C ALA A 393 -13.58 12.34 13.93
N PRO A 394 -12.84 13.46 13.71
CA PRO A 394 -13.45 14.76 13.45
C PRO A 394 -14.22 14.85 12.12
N TYR A 395 -13.87 14.00 11.14
CA TYR A 395 -14.48 14.00 9.81
C TYR A 395 -15.66 13.04 9.68
N LEU A 396 -15.81 12.08 10.61
CA LEU A 396 -16.92 11.12 10.57
C LEU A 396 -18.27 11.81 10.72
N ARG A 397 -19.26 11.35 9.96
CA ARG A 397 -20.65 11.81 9.98
C ARG A 397 -21.59 10.62 10.17
N GLU A 398 -22.81 10.83 10.65
CA GLU A 398 -23.78 9.72 10.66
C GLU A 398 -24.17 9.34 9.22
N ARG A 399 -24.26 10.35 8.34
CA ARG A 399 -24.53 10.22 6.91
C ARG A 399 -23.97 11.44 6.16
N VAL A 400 -23.40 11.23 4.98
CA VAL A 400 -22.90 12.28 4.08
C VAL A 400 -22.97 11.82 2.62
N GLU A 401 -23.36 12.73 1.73
CA GLU A 401 -23.35 12.51 0.28
C GLU A 401 -22.02 12.95 -0.34
N TRP A 402 -21.75 12.42 -1.54
CA TRP A 402 -20.52 12.64 -2.30
C TRP A 402 -19.28 12.23 -1.51
N TRP A 403 -19.36 11.11 -0.82
CA TRP A 403 -18.27 10.53 -0.06
C TRP A 403 -18.29 9.03 -0.20
N ASP A 404 -17.13 8.44 -0.49
CA ASP A 404 -16.95 6.99 -0.50
C ASP A 404 -15.98 6.61 0.62
N ASN A 405 -16.50 5.92 1.63
CA ASN A 405 -15.74 5.39 2.76
C ASN A 405 -15.19 3.97 2.51
N TRP A 406 -15.33 3.45 1.29
CA TRP A 406 -14.78 2.17 0.84
C TRP A 406 -15.22 0.95 1.64
N SER A 407 -16.42 0.98 2.23
CA SER A 407 -17.05 -0.22 2.77
C SER A 407 -17.01 -1.36 1.74
N SER A 408 -16.61 -2.56 2.16
CA SER A 408 -16.43 -3.66 1.20
C SER A 408 -16.69 -5.06 1.75
N LYS A 409 -16.68 -5.26 3.07
CA LYS A 409 -16.85 -6.58 3.70
C LYS A 409 -18.14 -7.29 3.28
N HIS A 410 -19.24 -6.56 3.20
CA HIS A 410 -20.48 -7.06 2.60
C HIS A 410 -20.92 -6.13 1.48
N ASP A 411 -21.40 -6.72 0.38
CA ASP A 411 -21.82 -6.03 -0.85
C ASP A 411 -23.15 -6.64 -1.32
N ILE A 412 -24.24 -5.94 -1.07
CA ILE A 412 -25.60 -6.36 -1.39
C ILE A 412 -26.12 -5.51 -2.54
N ARG A 413 -26.47 -6.17 -3.64
CA ARG A 413 -26.99 -5.55 -4.86
C ARG A 413 -28.34 -6.13 -5.21
N SER A 414 -29.10 -5.42 -6.04
CA SER A 414 -30.41 -5.90 -6.52
C SER A 414 -30.39 -7.34 -7.06
N ASN A 415 -29.35 -7.69 -7.81
CA ASN A 415 -29.21 -9.00 -8.45
C ASN A 415 -28.61 -10.10 -7.56
N THR A 416 -28.02 -9.77 -6.40
CA THR A 416 -27.42 -10.73 -5.46
C THR A 416 -28.19 -10.86 -4.15
N ALA A 417 -29.11 -9.93 -3.87
CA ALA A 417 -29.81 -9.79 -2.60
C ALA A 417 -30.45 -11.07 -2.06
N GLU A 418 -31.14 -11.84 -2.91
CA GLU A 418 -31.81 -13.08 -2.49
C GLU A 418 -30.82 -14.14 -2.01
N LYS A 419 -29.63 -14.17 -2.61
CA LYS A 419 -28.55 -15.12 -2.32
C LYS A 419 -27.52 -14.59 -1.33
N ALA A 420 -27.68 -13.35 -0.87
CA ALA A 420 -26.74 -12.74 0.07
C ALA A 420 -26.72 -13.54 1.37
N GLU A 421 -25.51 -13.96 1.77
CA GLU A 421 -25.28 -14.57 3.07
C GLU A 421 -25.63 -13.56 4.17
N VAL A 422 -26.39 -14.01 5.16
CA VAL A 422 -26.84 -13.18 6.29
C VAL A 422 -25.96 -13.54 7.48
N PRO A 423 -25.10 -12.63 7.97
CA PRO A 423 -24.31 -12.89 9.18
C PRO A 423 -25.20 -13.22 10.38
N ASP A 424 -24.76 -14.16 11.24
CA ASP A 424 -25.54 -14.66 12.38
C ASP A 424 -26.00 -13.57 13.38
N THR A 425 -25.27 -12.45 13.43
CA THR A 425 -25.55 -11.32 14.31
C THR A 425 -26.52 -10.29 13.72
N VAL A 426 -27.02 -10.53 12.50
CA VAL A 426 -28.06 -9.71 11.87
C VAL A 426 -29.41 -10.03 12.50
N LYS A 427 -30.08 -9.00 13.01
CA LYS A 427 -31.38 -9.15 13.68
C LYS A 427 -32.54 -9.51 12.74
N SER A 428 -32.45 -9.18 11.46
CA SER A 428 -33.51 -9.39 10.47
C SER A 428 -32.92 -9.67 9.09
N ALA A 429 -33.12 -10.91 8.60
CA ALA A 429 -32.70 -11.31 7.26
C ALA A 429 -33.39 -10.49 6.16
N ASP A 430 -34.66 -10.10 6.37
CA ASP A 430 -35.40 -9.27 5.41
C ASP A 430 -34.83 -7.86 5.30
N THR A 431 -34.40 -7.28 6.44
CA THR A 431 -33.71 -5.97 6.46
C THR A 431 -32.40 -6.06 5.70
N TRP A 432 -31.62 -7.13 5.92
CA TRP A 432 -30.35 -7.36 5.23
C TRP A 432 -30.53 -7.51 3.72
N ARG A 433 -31.42 -8.41 3.28
CA ARG A 433 -31.66 -8.64 1.84
C ARG A 433 -32.32 -7.45 1.16
N SER A 434 -32.97 -6.55 1.91
CA SER A 434 -33.54 -5.31 1.37
C SER A 434 -32.55 -4.13 1.37
N ALA A 435 -31.31 -4.29 1.85
CA ALA A 435 -30.35 -3.20 2.04
C ALA A 435 -30.06 -2.38 0.77
N TRP A 436 -30.12 -3.02 -0.39
CA TRP A 436 -29.87 -2.40 -1.70
C TRP A 436 -30.95 -1.43 -2.18
N LYS A 437 -32.15 -1.47 -1.57
CA LYS A 437 -33.33 -0.75 -2.09
C LYS A 437 -33.26 0.77 -1.91
N SER A 438 -32.53 1.25 -0.91
CA SER A 438 -32.37 2.68 -0.64
C SER A 438 -31.22 2.94 0.33
N VAL A 439 -30.80 4.20 0.41
CA VAL A 439 -29.87 4.71 1.44
C VAL A 439 -30.35 4.33 2.85
N ASP A 440 -31.64 4.53 3.14
CA ASP A 440 -32.22 4.21 4.45
C ASP A 440 -32.22 2.71 4.74
N ALA A 441 -32.49 1.88 3.72
CA ALA A 441 -32.45 0.43 3.86
C ALA A 441 -31.02 -0.06 4.12
N CYS A 442 -30.02 0.55 3.47
CA CYS A 442 -28.62 0.23 3.69
C CYS A 442 -28.17 0.59 5.11
N GLU A 443 -28.51 1.78 5.59
CA GLU A 443 -28.23 2.19 6.96
C GLU A 443 -28.92 1.27 7.98
N ALA A 444 -30.19 0.92 7.75
CA ALA A 444 -30.94 0.01 8.60
C ALA A 444 -30.31 -1.38 8.66
N ALA A 445 -29.84 -1.91 7.52
CA ALA A 445 -29.12 -3.17 7.46
C ALA A 445 -27.81 -3.13 8.26
N CYS A 446 -27.02 -2.07 8.13
CA CYS A 446 -25.81 -1.88 8.92
C CYS A 446 -26.14 -1.79 10.43
N LYS A 447 -27.15 -1.03 10.81
CA LYS A 447 -27.62 -0.97 12.22
C LYS A 447 -28.09 -2.34 12.73
N SER A 448 -28.67 -3.16 11.87
CA SER A 448 -29.15 -4.51 12.24
C SER A 448 -28.02 -5.52 12.45
N TRP A 449 -26.85 -5.31 11.83
CA TRP A 449 -25.66 -6.15 11.96
C TRP A 449 -24.79 -5.65 13.11
N ALA A 450 -24.58 -6.46 14.15
CA ALA A 450 -23.93 -6.00 15.39
C ALA A 450 -22.51 -5.43 15.20
N GLN A 451 -21.72 -6.01 14.29
CA GLN A 451 -20.33 -5.63 14.03
C GLN A 451 -20.21 -4.49 13.02
N CYS A 452 -21.29 -4.08 12.34
CA CYS A 452 -21.19 -2.99 11.36
C CYS A 452 -20.75 -1.70 12.04
N VAL A 453 -19.74 -1.03 11.52
CA VAL A 453 -19.32 0.29 12.01
C VAL A 453 -19.43 1.37 10.93
N GLN A 454 -19.54 0.96 9.66
CA GLN A 454 -19.74 1.88 8.54
C GLN A 454 -20.50 1.24 7.38
N TRP A 455 -21.08 2.07 6.53
CA TRP A 455 -21.78 1.67 5.32
C TRP A 455 -21.64 2.71 4.22
N SER A 456 -21.85 2.28 2.98
CA SER A 456 -21.97 3.14 1.81
C SER A 456 -23.06 2.65 0.88
N TYR A 457 -23.77 3.57 0.25
CA TYR A 457 -24.79 3.32 -0.74
C TYR A 457 -24.48 4.07 -2.04
N TYR A 458 -24.58 3.37 -3.16
CA TYR A 458 -24.45 3.94 -4.50
C TYR A 458 -25.38 3.20 -5.44
N GLU A 459 -26.25 3.93 -6.14
CA GLU A 459 -27.26 3.36 -7.07
C GLU A 459 -28.16 2.30 -6.42
N ASP A 460 -27.92 1.02 -6.67
CA ASP A 460 -28.66 -0.13 -6.15
C ASP A 460 -27.73 -1.06 -5.33
N ARG A 461 -26.67 -0.51 -4.78
CA ARG A 461 -25.59 -1.24 -4.10
C ARG A 461 -25.39 -0.70 -2.69
N CYS A 462 -25.64 -1.56 -1.71
CA CYS A 462 -25.30 -1.31 -0.32
C CYS A 462 -24.02 -2.07 0.04
N LYS A 463 -23.02 -1.35 0.55
CA LYS A 463 -21.82 -1.95 1.13
C LYS A 463 -21.76 -1.66 2.62
N MET A 464 -21.28 -2.62 3.39
CA MET A 464 -21.17 -2.51 4.85
C MET A 464 -19.82 -3.06 5.31
N ASP A 465 -19.31 -2.52 6.41
CA ASP A 465 -18.03 -2.96 6.97
C ASP A 465 -18.01 -3.02 8.50
N SER A 466 -17.19 -3.93 9.02
CA SER A 466 -16.91 -4.04 10.46
C SER A 466 -15.64 -3.30 10.87
N MET A 467 -14.90 -2.76 9.90
CA MET A 467 -13.74 -1.92 10.09
C MET A 467 -14.07 -0.48 9.70
N MET A 468 -13.43 0.48 10.34
CA MET A 468 -13.67 1.91 10.14
C MET A 468 -12.60 2.49 9.20
N LEU A 469 -13.01 3.24 8.20
CA LEU A 469 -12.19 3.95 7.22
C LEU A 469 -12.80 5.31 6.94
N LEU A 470 -11.95 6.30 6.73
CA LEU A 470 -12.45 7.61 6.32
C LEU A 470 -12.77 7.63 4.82
N GLY A 471 -11.91 7.10 3.97
CA GLY A 471 -12.05 7.20 2.52
C GLY A 471 -11.94 8.66 2.05
N SER A 472 -12.64 9.01 0.97
CA SER A 472 -12.51 10.34 0.36
C SER A 472 -13.83 10.94 -0.11
N GLY A 473 -13.94 12.25 0.07
CA GLY A 473 -15.04 13.07 -0.45
C GLY A 473 -14.76 13.54 -1.88
N ILE A 474 -15.81 13.62 -2.69
CA ILE A 474 -15.80 14.21 -4.03
C ILE A 474 -16.25 15.67 -3.87
N PRO A 475 -15.40 16.70 -4.05
CA PRO A 475 -15.80 18.09 -3.80
C PRO A 475 -16.79 18.64 -4.85
N PRO A 476 -17.54 19.73 -4.55
CA PRO A 476 -18.56 20.29 -5.46
C PRO A 476 -18.09 20.62 -6.88
N GLY A 477 -16.81 20.99 -7.07
CA GLY A 477 -16.24 21.33 -8.38
C GLY A 477 -15.57 20.17 -9.12
N ASP A 478 -15.68 18.94 -8.63
CA ASP A 478 -15.12 17.75 -9.27
C ASP A 478 -16.04 17.26 -10.39
N SER A 479 -15.49 17.03 -11.59
CA SER A 479 -16.25 16.60 -12.77
C SER A 479 -16.98 15.27 -12.61
N ARG A 480 -16.57 14.43 -11.65
CA ARG A 480 -17.32 13.20 -11.30
C ARG A 480 -18.73 13.51 -10.83
N ARG A 481 -18.99 14.68 -10.24
CA ARG A 481 -20.33 15.08 -9.83
C ARG A 481 -21.27 15.39 -10.99
N GLU A 482 -20.73 15.63 -12.19
CA GLU A 482 -21.53 15.88 -13.40
C GLU A 482 -21.96 14.59 -14.09
N THR A 483 -21.23 13.49 -13.85
CA THR A 483 -21.38 12.22 -14.59
C THR A 483 -21.81 11.04 -13.72
N SER A 484 -21.78 11.18 -12.39
CA SER A 484 -22.08 10.10 -11.43
C SER A 484 -23.22 10.47 -10.50
N LEU A 485 -23.88 9.47 -9.92
CA LEU A 485 -24.81 9.68 -8.82
C LEU A 485 -24.05 9.91 -7.48
N PRO A 486 -24.67 10.52 -6.47
CA PRO A 486 -24.02 10.73 -5.18
C PRO A 486 -23.77 9.39 -4.47
N TRP A 487 -22.50 9.15 -4.11
CA TRP A 487 -22.14 8.16 -3.10
C TRP A 487 -22.58 8.65 -1.73
N THR A 488 -23.39 7.86 -1.01
CA THR A 488 -23.80 8.20 0.34
C THR A 488 -23.14 7.27 1.34
N SER A 489 -22.29 7.81 2.21
CA SER A 489 -21.60 7.04 3.25
C SER A 489 -22.06 7.44 4.64
N GLY A 490 -21.98 6.51 5.58
CA GLY A 490 -22.30 6.75 6.97
C GLY A 490 -21.44 5.93 7.92
N TRP A 491 -21.22 6.48 9.12
CA TRP A 491 -20.40 5.86 10.15
C TRP A 491 -21.16 5.80 11.48
N LEU A 492 -21.16 4.64 12.10
CA LEU A 492 -21.77 4.41 13.40
C LEU A 492 -20.72 4.67 14.50
N LYS A 493 -20.29 5.93 14.65
CA LYS A 493 -19.18 6.34 15.53
C LYS A 493 -19.28 5.78 16.95
N ARG A 494 -20.47 5.75 17.55
CA ARG A 494 -20.68 5.21 18.91
C ARG A 494 -20.26 3.75 19.07
N ARG A 495 -20.21 2.97 17.98
CA ARG A 495 -19.80 1.56 18.03
C ARG A 495 -18.29 1.38 18.20
N VAL A 496 -17.49 2.39 17.86
CA VAL A 496 -16.03 2.34 18.03
C VAL A 496 -15.56 3.00 19.32
N GLU A 497 -16.42 3.77 20.00
CA GLU A 497 -16.12 4.39 21.30
C GLU A 497 -15.81 3.36 22.39
N ASN A 498 -16.32 2.13 22.24
CA ASN A 498 -16.08 1.03 23.18
C ASN A 498 -14.86 0.17 22.81
N TRP A 499 -14.07 0.55 21.81
CA TRP A 499 -12.82 -0.16 21.52
C TRP A 499 -11.80 0.24 22.60
N GLU A 500 -11.51 -0.71 23.48
CA GLU A 500 -10.61 -0.50 24.61
C GLU A 500 -9.24 -1.11 24.34
N CYS A 501 -8.21 -0.50 24.91
CA CYS A 501 -6.93 -1.17 25.04
C CYS A 501 -6.98 -2.03 26.28
N GLN A 502 -6.84 -3.33 26.09
CA GLN A 502 -6.52 -4.23 27.19
C GLN A 502 -5.15 -3.80 27.72
N GLU A 503 -5.12 -3.28 28.95
CA GLU A 503 -3.90 -2.88 29.65
C GLU A 503 -3.10 -4.08 30.13
#